data_AF-A0A7H8KDQ9-F1
#
_entry.id   AF-A0A7H8KDQ9-F1
#
_cell.length_a   1.000
_cell.length_b   1.000
_cell.length_c   1.000
_cell.angle_alpha   90.00
_cell.angle_beta   90.00
_cell.angle_gamma   90.00
#
_symmetry.space_group_name_H-M   'P 1'
#
loop_
_entity.id
_entity.type
_entity.pdbx_description
1 polymer ?
#
loop_
_entity_poly.entity_id
_entity_poly.type
_entity_poly.pdbx_seq_one_letter_code
_entity_poly.pdbx_strand_id
1 'polypeptide(L)'
;MGALRKPFLLLAMLALVLAVGVELGAGLLLGGGDAGAALTDSAGDLGVEVGDVSGVGEPSGRGTGYLVLVDAAALWTTGLFCLGLVLPERIHGRVQGVATLIFSIVLVIVAFVALIVAFVELMVMVSLFLAPPFGTLAYLALWGFFPVGDAAVLLGLVLLLKLAWAGLLVLAQPKFLQNKGLVLLILTSLLCTVLLEFLHNLVPVILVSILDDLGALLFAIIGIVWALVLLIGAIPAIVKALRATAALRAEPDPDR
;
A
#
# COMPACT_ATOMS: atom_id res chain seq x y z
N MET A 1 -12.94 -9.79 -32.01
CA MET A 1 -11.84 -9.12 -31.26
C MET A 1 -12.39 -7.82 -30.72
N GLY A 2 -12.68 -7.74 -29.40
CA GLY A 2 -13.52 -6.68 -28.84
C GLY A 2 -12.80 -5.34 -28.72
N ALA A 3 -13.50 -4.27 -29.11
CA ALA A 3 -13.09 -2.90 -28.83
C ALA A 3 -12.97 -2.68 -27.31
N LEU A 4 -12.06 -1.79 -26.90
CA LEU A 4 -11.88 -1.39 -25.51
C LEU A 4 -13.20 -0.86 -24.94
N ARG A 5 -13.67 -1.47 -23.85
CA ARG A 5 -14.87 -0.99 -23.16
C ARG A 5 -14.50 0.07 -22.12
N LYS A 6 -14.39 1.31 -22.59
CA LYS A 6 -14.05 2.51 -21.80
C LYS A 6 -14.78 2.65 -20.44
N PRO A 7 -16.10 2.41 -20.31
CA PRO A 7 -16.77 2.60 -19.02
C PRO A 7 -16.25 1.64 -17.94
N PHE A 8 -15.99 0.37 -18.27
CA PHE A 8 -15.41 -0.58 -17.32
C PHE A 8 -13.99 -0.18 -16.90
N LEU A 9 -13.20 0.36 -17.81
CA LEU A 9 -11.85 0.85 -17.51
C LEU A 9 -11.87 2.04 -16.53
N LEU A 10 -12.79 2.99 -16.75
CA LEU A 10 -12.94 4.15 -15.85
C LEU A 10 -13.41 3.72 -14.46
N LEU A 11 -14.36 2.80 -14.38
CA LEU A 11 -14.81 2.24 -13.09
C LEU A 11 -13.68 1.45 -12.40
N ALA A 12 -12.85 0.72 -13.14
CA ALA A 12 -11.70 0.02 -12.58
C ALA A 12 -10.70 1.01 -11.98
N MET A 13 -10.38 2.10 -12.70
CA MET A 13 -9.52 3.17 -12.19
C MET A 13 -10.11 3.84 -10.96
N LEU A 14 -11.41 4.12 -10.95
CA LEU A 14 -12.07 4.71 -9.79
C LEU A 14 -12.00 3.78 -8.57
N ALA A 15 -12.28 2.49 -8.74
CA ALA A 15 -12.18 1.50 -7.66
C ALA A 15 -10.77 1.46 -7.06
N LEU A 16 -9.74 1.48 -7.89
CA LEU A 16 -8.35 1.47 -7.43
C LEU A 16 -7.94 2.79 -6.74
N VAL A 17 -8.36 3.94 -7.26
CA VAL A 17 -8.12 5.24 -6.61
C VAL A 17 -8.81 5.29 -5.24
N LEU A 18 -10.02 4.77 -5.12
CA LEU A 18 -10.73 4.67 -3.85
C LEU A 18 -10.00 3.73 -2.88
N ALA A 19 -9.50 2.58 -3.35
CA ALA A 19 -8.73 1.64 -2.51
C ALA A 19 -7.48 2.34 -1.94
N VAL A 20 -6.68 2.97 -2.80
CA VAL A 20 -5.50 3.77 -2.40
C VAL A 20 -5.88 4.89 -1.43
N GLY A 21 -7.00 5.56 -1.67
CA GLY A 21 -7.50 6.63 -0.79
C GLY A 21 -7.87 6.12 0.61
N VAL A 22 -8.52 4.96 0.70
CA VAL A 22 -8.83 4.30 1.97
C VAL A 22 -7.55 3.88 2.69
N GLU A 23 -6.58 3.29 1.98
CA GLU A 23 -5.29 2.90 2.57
C GLU A 23 -4.52 4.11 3.10
N LEU A 24 -4.40 5.19 2.33
CA LEU A 24 -3.78 6.44 2.80
C LEU A 24 -4.49 7.05 4.01
N GLY A 25 -5.82 6.96 4.02
CA GLY A 25 -6.65 7.44 5.12
C GLY A 25 -6.69 6.49 6.32
N ALA A 26 -6.16 5.26 6.21
CA ALA A 26 -6.34 4.23 7.22
C ALA A 26 -5.82 4.66 8.59
N GLY A 27 -4.66 5.33 8.67
CA GLY A 27 -4.14 5.83 9.95
C GLY A 27 -4.93 6.98 10.59
N LEU A 28 -5.87 7.60 9.85
CA LEU A 28 -6.83 8.57 10.38
C LEU A 28 -8.17 7.92 10.72
N LEU A 29 -8.49 6.79 10.09
CA LEU A 29 -9.74 6.05 10.26
C LEU A 29 -9.62 4.95 11.31
N LEU A 30 -8.41 4.46 11.54
CA LEU A 30 -8.04 3.49 12.57
C LEU A 30 -7.31 4.23 13.69
N GLY A 31 -7.70 3.97 14.92
CA GLY A 31 -7.08 4.51 16.14
C GLY A 31 -7.54 5.90 16.54
N GLY A 32 -7.17 6.27 17.76
CA GLY A 32 -7.64 7.50 18.41
C GLY A 32 -9.06 7.41 18.99
N GLY A 33 -9.73 6.26 18.85
CA GLY A 33 -10.96 5.92 19.55
C GLY A 33 -10.74 5.71 21.05
N ASP A 34 -11.83 5.79 21.82
CA ASP A 34 -11.80 5.51 23.25
C ASP A 34 -11.83 3.99 23.50
N ALA A 35 -10.74 3.46 24.04
CA ALA A 35 -10.62 2.05 24.44
C ALA A 35 -11.11 1.80 25.88
N GLY A 36 -11.66 2.82 26.56
CA GLY A 36 -12.14 2.72 27.93
C GLY A 36 -13.18 1.62 28.12
N ALA A 37 -14.16 1.53 27.22
CA ALA A 37 -15.20 0.50 27.26
C ALA A 37 -14.62 -0.93 27.13
N ALA A 38 -13.65 -1.13 26.23
CA ALA A 38 -13.01 -2.44 26.04
C ALA A 38 -12.17 -2.85 27.26
N LEU A 39 -11.51 -1.88 27.92
CA LEU A 39 -10.79 -2.13 29.17
C LEU A 39 -11.76 -2.50 30.31
N THR A 40 -12.87 -1.77 30.45
CA THR A 40 -13.88 -2.06 31.47
C THR A 40 -14.50 -3.44 31.30
N ASP A 41 -14.81 -3.84 30.06
CA ASP A 41 -15.36 -5.16 29.75
C ASP A 41 -14.34 -6.27 30.10
N SER A 42 -13.09 -6.10 29.66
CA SER A 42 -11.99 -7.05 29.96
C SER A 42 -11.71 -7.18 31.47
N ALA A 43 -11.81 -6.07 32.22
CA ALA A 43 -11.64 -6.07 33.67
C ALA A 43 -12.82 -6.75 34.38
N GLY A 44 -14.05 -6.54 33.88
CA GLY A 44 -15.26 -7.21 34.34
C GLY A 44 -15.18 -8.73 34.22
N ASP A 45 -14.68 -9.24 33.09
CA ASP A 45 -14.45 -10.67 32.86
C ASP A 45 -13.47 -11.31 33.86
N LEU A 46 -12.53 -10.51 34.38
CA LEU A 46 -11.56 -10.92 35.39
C LEU A 46 -12.04 -10.67 36.83
N GLY A 47 -13.24 -10.13 37.02
CA GLY A 47 -13.80 -9.77 38.32
C GLY A 47 -13.09 -8.58 38.99
N VAL A 48 -12.43 -7.73 38.20
CA VAL A 48 -11.71 -6.55 38.68
C VAL A 48 -12.56 -5.30 38.45
N GLU A 49 -12.93 -4.63 39.54
CA GLU A 49 -13.56 -3.31 39.46
C GLU A 49 -12.52 -2.25 39.10
N VAL A 50 -12.67 -1.68 37.91
CA VAL A 50 -11.95 -0.49 37.47
C VAL A 50 -12.83 0.74 37.66
N GLY A 51 -12.24 1.85 38.11
CA GLY A 51 -12.92 3.13 38.23
C GLY A 51 -13.25 3.75 36.87
N ASP A 52 -13.50 5.06 36.85
CA ASP A 52 -13.73 5.79 35.59
C ASP A 52 -12.47 5.72 34.70
N VAL A 53 -12.53 4.94 33.62
CA VAL A 53 -11.43 4.75 32.69
C VAL A 53 -11.52 5.84 31.63
N SER A 54 -10.58 6.78 31.65
CA SER A 54 -10.48 7.84 30.65
C SER A 54 -9.03 7.95 30.15
N GLY A 55 -8.87 8.29 28.87
CA GLY A 55 -7.55 8.51 28.26
C GLY A 55 -6.82 7.26 27.75
N VAL A 56 -7.50 6.11 27.63
CA VAL A 56 -6.98 4.92 26.94
C VAL A 56 -7.39 5.03 25.47
N GLY A 57 -6.41 5.18 24.59
CA GLY A 57 -6.64 5.34 23.16
C GLY A 57 -6.31 4.08 22.38
N GLU A 58 -7.03 3.85 21.29
CA GLU A 58 -6.70 2.80 20.33
C GLU A 58 -5.50 3.20 19.46
N PRO A 59 -4.55 2.29 19.18
CA PRO A 59 -3.45 2.54 18.25
C PRO A 59 -3.95 2.59 16.81
N SER A 60 -3.33 3.44 15.98
CA SER A 60 -3.81 3.66 14.60
C SER A 60 -3.49 2.53 13.62
N GLY A 61 -2.64 1.58 14.00
CA GLY A 61 -2.09 0.59 13.07
C GLY A 61 -1.33 1.25 11.89
N ARG A 62 -0.52 0.45 11.20
CA ARG A 62 0.26 0.86 10.03
C ARG A 62 0.13 -0.12 8.88
N GLY A 63 -0.23 -1.38 9.15
CA GLY A 63 -0.29 -2.43 8.13
C GLY A 63 -1.17 -2.03 6.95
N THR A 64 -2.40 -1.59 7.22
CA THR A 64 -3.35 -1.16 6.18
C THR A 64 -2.83 0.05 5.41
N GLY A 65 -2.21 1.01 6.12
CA GLY A 65 -1.64 2.20 5.49
C GLY A 65 -0.49 1.88 4.53
N TYR A 66 0.31 0.86 4.84
CA TYR A 66 1.48 0.50 4.04
C TYR A 66 1.15 -0.34 2.80
N LEU A 67 -0.07 -0.88 2.71
CA LEU A 67 -0.56 -1.48 1.45
C LEU A 67 -0.51 -0.49 0.29
N VAL A 68 -0.61 0.82 0.58
CA VAL A 68 -0.52 1.89 -0.42
C VAL A 68 0.79 1.84 -1.22
N LEU A 69 1.88 1.32 -0.64
CA LEU A 69 3.16 1.23 -1.35
C LEU A 69 3.08 0.29 -2.54
N VAL A 70 2.29 -0.78 -2.43
CA VAL A 70 2.03 -1.75 -3.50
C VAL A 70 0.95 -1.22 -4.43
N ASP A 71 -0.12 -0.68 -3.86
CA ASP A 71 -1.28 -0.21 -4.60
C ASP A 71 -1.01 1.06 -5.41
N ALA A 72 -0.12 1.94 -4.94
CA ALA A 72 0.36 3.08 -5.72
C ALA A 72 1.09 2.60 -6.98
N ALA A 73 1.86 1.51 -6.90
CA ALA A 73 2.51 0.92 -8.08
C ALA A 73 1.48 0.30 -9.05
N ALA A 74 0.44 -0.34 -8.52
CA ALA A 74 -0.68 -0.84 -9.31
C ALA A 74 -1.46 0.30 -10.00
N LEU A 75 -1.72 1.39 -9.27
CA LEU A 75 -2.41 2.58 -9.77
C LEU A 75 -1.60 3.29 -10.84
N TRP A 76 -0.30 3.47 -10.59
CA TRP A 76 0.62 4.03 -11.57
C TRP A 76 0.63 3.22 -12.86
N THR A 77 0.80 1.90 -12.75
CA THR A 77 0.88 1.01 -13.91
C THR A 77 -0.43 1.02 -14.69
N THR A 78 -1.56 0.88 -14.01
CA THR A 78 -2.89 0.91 -14.64
C THR A 78 -3.17 2.28 -15.29
N GLY A 79 -2.79 3.36 -14.60
CA GLY A 79 -2.93 4.73 -15.09
C GLY A 79 -2.11 4.98 -16.36
N LEU A 80 -0.86 4.51 -16.43
CA LEU A 80 -0.05 4.58 -17.64
C LEU A 80 -0.68 3.82 -18.81
N PHE A 81 -1.24 2.63 -18.56
CA PHE A 81 -1.99 1.90 -19.58
C PHE A 81 -3.20 2.69 -20.08
N CYS A 82 -3.94 3.35 -19.18
CA CYS A 82 -5.07 4.20 -19.56
C CYS A 82 -4.62 5.40 -20.38
N LEU A 83 -3.51 6.03 -20.00
CA LEU A 83 -2.98 7.21 -20.66
C LEU A 83 -2.53 6.90 -22.10
N GLY A 84 -2.01 5.69 -22.35
CA GLY A 84 -1.62 5.22 -23.67
C GLY A 84 -2.78 5.08 -24.67
N LEU A 85 -4.03 5.07 -24.18
CA LEU A 85 -5.22 5.01 -25.03
C LEU A 85 -5.66 6.40 -25.52
N VAL A 86 -5.17 7.47 -24.89
CA VAL A 86 -5.51 8.85 -25.21
C VAL A 86 -4.36 9.54 -25.93
N LEU A 87 -3.11 9.23 -25.57
CA LEU A 87 -1.93 9.90 -26.11
C LEU A 87 -1.37 9.21 -27.37
N PRO A 88 -0.86 10.00 -28.35
CA PRO A 88 -0.10 9.46 -29.48
C PRO A 88 1.15 8.69 -29.03
N GLU A 89 1.43 7.55 -29.66
CA GLU A 89 2.50 6.60 -29.29
C GLU A 89 3.89 7.25 -29.15
N ARG A 90 4.18 8.28 -29.95
CA ARG A 90 5.46 9.00 -29.95
C ARG A 90 5.69 9.78 -28.66
N ILE A 91 4.63 10.39 -28.11
CA ILE A 91 4.67 11.20 -26.89
C ILE A 91 4.60 10.27 -25.68
N HIS A 92 3.71 9.28 -25.75
CA HIS A 92 3.46 8.34 -24.66
C HIS A 92 4.75 7.64 -24.21
N GLY A 93 5.54 7.07 -25.14
CA GLY A 93 6.74 6.31 -24.76
C GLY A 93 7.86 7.14 -24.11
N ARG A 94 8.01 8.43 -24.48
CA ARG A 94 9.03 9.32 -23.88
C ARG A 94 8.59 9.81 -22.50
N VAL A 95 7.37 10.30 -22.40
CA VAL A 95 6.81 10.83 -21.15
C VAL A 95 6.65 9.71 -20.13
N GLN A 96 6.15 8.54 -20.54
CA GLN A 96 6.00 7.37 -19.68
C GLN A 96 7.32 6.95 -19.03
N GLY A 97 8.42 6.93 -19.79
CA GLY A 97 9.73 6.55 -19.27
C GLY A 97 10.25 7.48 -18.18
N VAL A 98 10.23 8.79 -18.45
CA VAL A 98 10.66 9.81 -17.48
C VAL A 98 9.74 9.83 -16.26
N ALA A 99 8.43 9.77 -16.47
CA ALA A 99 7.46 9.75 -15.40
C ALA A 99 7.62 8.50 -14.51
N THR A 100 7.85 7.32 -15.11
CA THR A 100 8.07 6.08 -14.35
C THR A 100 9.38 6.11 -13.57
N LEU A 101 10.43 6.72 -14.12
CA LEU A 101 11.69 6.93 -13.41
C LEU A 101 11.50 7.80 -12.17
N ILE A 102 10.81 8.94 -12.30
CA ILE A 102 10.55 9.83 -11.17
C ILE A 102 9.68 9.11 -10.14
N PHE A 103 8.60 8.48 -10.57
CA PHE A 103 7.70 7.73 -9.71
C PHE A 103 8.43 6.61 -8.96
N SER A 104 9.28 5.82 -9.62
CA SER A 104 10.01 4.74 -8.98
C SER A 104 11.02 5.24 -7.95
N ILE A 105 11.73 6.34 -8.23
CA ILE A 105 12.64 6.97 -7.25
C ILE A 105 11.86 7.43 -6.00
N VAL A 106 10.74 8.12 -6.21
CA VAL A 106 9.87 8.57 -5.11
C VAL A 106 9.36 7.37 -4.31
N LEU A 107 8.89 6.32 -4.99
CA LEU A 107 8.39 5.11 -4.34
C LEU A 107 9.49 4.39 -3.54
N VAL A 108 10.72 4.31 -4.06
CA VAL A 108 11.88 3.77 -3.30
C VAL A 108 12.11 4.57 -2.03
N ILE A 109 12.16 5.91 -2.12
CA ILE A 109 12.42 6.77 -0.97
C ILE A 109 11.31 6.62 0.07
N VAL A 110 10.05 6.72 -0.34
CA VAL A 110 8.89 6.61 0.57
C VAL A 110 8.85 5.23 1.21
N ALA A 111 9.01 4.15 0.44
CA ALA A 111 8.99 2.80 0.98
C ALA A 111 10.17 2.52 1.91
N PHE A 112 11.34 3.10 1.66
CA PHE A 112 12.51 2.97 2.54
C PHE A 112 12.33 3.73 3.86
N VAL A 113 11.77 4.94 3.83
CA VAL A 113 11.41 5.67 5.05
C VAL A 113 10.36 4.90 5.84
N ALA A 114 9.32 4.41 5.16
CA ALA A 114 8.27 3.60 5.75
C ALA A 114 8.85 2.34 6.43
N LEU A 115 9.79 1.65 5.77
CA LEU A 115 10.51 0.50 6.31
C LEU A 115 11.23 0.83 7.62
N ILE A 116 11.96 1.94 7.67
CA ILE A 116 12.68 2.36 8.88
C ILE A 116 11.70 2.64 10.01
N VAL A 117 10.61 3.35 9.74
CA VAL A 117 9.59 3.69 10.75
C VAL A 117 8.98 2.41 11.34
N ALA A 118 8.51 1.50 10.49
CA ALA A 118 7.91 0.24 10.94
C ALA A 118 8.93 -0.64 11.69
N PHE A 119 10.19 -0.65 11.25
CA PHE A 119 11.25 -1.39 11.94
C PHE A 119 11.53 -0.84 13.34
N VAL A 120 11.66 0.48 13.48
CA VAL A 120 11.92 1.12 14.77
C VAL A 120 10.74 0.89 15.73
N GLU A 121 9.51 1.07 15.26
CA GLU A 121 8.31 0.86 16.08
C GLU A 121 8.18 -0.59 16.53
N LEU A 122 8.34 -1.55 15.61
CA LEU A 122 8.35 -2.97 15.95
C LEU A 122 9.41 -3.32 17.00
N MET A 123 10.62 -2.77 16.89
CA MET A 123 11.67 -2.98 17.90
C MET A 123 11.30 -2.40 19.25
N VAL A 124 10.69 -1.22 19.30
CA VAL A 124 10.18 -0.62 20.54
C VAL A 124 9.07 -1.49 21.15
N MET A 125 8.09 -1.91 20.35
CA MET A 125 6.97 -2.73 20.82
C MET A 125 7.45 -4.07 21.40
N VAL A 126 8.31 -4.78 20.68
CA VAL A 126 8.87 -6.07 21.13
C VAL A 126 9.73 -5.88 22.39
N SER A 127 10.56 -4.83 22.44
CA SER A 127 11.41 -4.55 23.61
C SER A 127 10.58 -4.25 24.86
N LEU A 128 9.51 -3.45 24.71
CA LEU A 128 8.61 -3.14 25.81
C LEU A 128 7.86 -4.39 26.26
N PHE A 129 7.29 -5.17 25.33
CA PHE A 129 6.56 -6.39 25.66
C PHE A 129 7.44 -7.39 26.44
N LEU A 130 8.71 -7.55 26.06
CA LEU A 130 9.68 -8.46 26.69
C LEU A 130 10.36 -7.90 27.96
N ALA A 131 10.00 -6.69 28.42
CA ALA A 131 10.56 -6.10 29.63
C ALA A 131 9.58 -6.10 30.83
N PRO A 132 9.19 -7.28 31.39
CA PRO A 132 8.42 -7.33 32.62
C PRO A 132 9.13 -6.68 33.82
N PRO A 133 8.39 -6.05 34.75
CA PRO A 133 6.95 -5.79 34.68
C PRO A 133 6.60 -4.48 33.96
N PHE A 134 7.45 -3.45 34.06
CA PHE A 134 7.08 -2.08 33.68
C PHE A 134 7.02 -1.85 32.16
N GLY A 135 7.89 -2.50 31.38
CA GLY A 135 7.86 -2.40 29.92
C GLY A 135 6.61 -3.04 29.34
N THR A 136 6.23 -4.21 29.86
CA THR A 136 5.02 -4.91 29.41
C THR A 136 3.77 -4.07 29.72
N LEU A 137 3.71 -3.43 30.89
CA LEU A 137 2.63 -2.50 31.22
C LEU A 137 2.58 -1.30 30.26
N ALA A 138 3.73 -0.72 29.92
CA ALA A 138 3.79 0.38 28.95
C ALA A 138 3.32 -0.07 27.56
N TYR A 139 3.72 -1.27 27.12
CA TYR A 139 3.23 -1.85 25.86
C TYR A 139 1.71 -2.01 25.87
N LEU A 140 1.15 -2.61 26.92
CA LEU A 140 -0.29 -2.83 27.03
C LEU A 140 -1.08 -1.52 27.05
N ALA A 141 -0.55 -0.49 27.70
CA ALA A 141 -1.19 0.82 27.75
C ALA A 141 -1.24 1.53 26.39
N LEU A 142 -0.23 1.31 25.54
CA LEU A 142 -0.10 2.00 24.24
C LEU A 142 -0.67 1.20 23.06
N TRP A 143 -0.55 -0.12 23.08
CA TRP A 143 -0.88 -0.99 21.94
C TRP A 143 -1.73 -2.22 22.31
N GLY A 144 -2.16 -2.35 23.56
CA GLY A 144 -2.92 -3.52 24.03
C GLY A 144 -4.34 -3.61 23.49
N PHE A 145 -4.91 -2.48 23.05
CA PHE A 145 -6.32 -2.36 22.61
C PHE A 145 -6.42 -2.04 21.12
N PHE A 146 -5.95 -2.97 20.26
CA PHE A 146 -6.05 -2.80 18.81
C PHE A 146 -7.49 -2.97 18.31
N PRO A 147 -8.02 -2.06 17.46
CA PRO A 147 -9.38 -2.14 16.94
C PRO A 147 -9.49 -3.14 15.79
N VAL A 148 -9.42 -4.45 16.10
CA VAL A 148 -9.43 -5.54 15.10
C VAL A 148 -10.69 -5.49 14.24
N GLY A 149 -11.85 -5.16 14.82
CA GLY A 149 -13.12 -5.07 14.10
C GLY A 149 -13.11 -3.99 13.03
N ASP A 150 -12.68 -2.77 13.38
CA ASP A 150 -12.61 -1.65 12.43
C ASP A 150 -11.55 -1.89 11.35
N ALA A 151 -10.41 -2.48 11.73
CA ALA A 151 -9.37 -2.89 10.81
C ALA A 151 -9.90 -3.90 9.78
N ALA A 152 -10.65 -4.92 10.22
CA ALA A 152 -11.26 -5.91 9.34
C ALA A 152 -12.31 -5.30 8.39
N VAL A 153 -13.10 -4.33 8.85
CA VAL A 153 -14.07 -3.61 7.99
C VAL A 153 -13.34 -2.82 6.90
N LEU A 154 -12.29 -2.08 7.25
CA LEU A 154 -11.51 -1.32 6.26
C LEU A 154 -10.78 -2.24 5.28
N LEU A 155 -10.16 -3.33 5.77
CA LEU A 155 -9.51 -4.32 4.91
C LEU A 155 -10.50 -5.03 3.98
N GLY A 156 -11.69 -5.37 4.48
CA GLY A 156 -12.77 -5.93 3.68
C GLY A 156 -13.21 -4.99 2.56
N LEU A 157 -13.33 -3.69 2.85
CA LEU A 157 -13.62 -2.66 1.85
C LEU A 157 -12.51 -2.54 0.81
N VAL A 158 -11.24 -2.47 1.25
CA VAL A 158 -10.07 -2.40 0.37
C VAL A 158 -10.01 -3.63 -0.54
N LEU A 159 -10.21 -4.83 0.01
CA LEU A 159 -10.23 -6.08 -0.75
C LEU A 159 -11.36 -6.08 -1.79
N LEU A 160 -12.57 -5.65 -1.42
CA LEU A 160 -13.70 -5.53 -2.33
C LEU A 160 -13.37 -4.59 -3.50
N LEU A 161 -12.79 -3.42 -3.21
CA LEU A 161 -12.38 -2.45 -4.22
C LEU A 161 -11.30 -3.02 -5.15
N LYS A 162 -10.33 -3.78 -4.62
CA LYS A 162 -9.29 -4.46 -5.41
C LYS A 162 -9.85 -5.56 -6.31
N LEU A 163 -10.79 -6.35 -5.80
CA LEU A 163 -11.49 -7.37 -6.60
C LEU A 163 -12.34 -6.73 -7.69
N ALA A 164 -13.04 -5.65 -7.37
CA ALA A 164 -13.79 -4.86 -8.36
C ALA A 164 -12.85 -4.30 -9.44
N TRP A 165 -11.72 -3.69 -9.06
CA TRP A 165 -10.70 -3.23 -9.99
C TRP A 165 -10.20 -4.35 -10.92
N ALA A 166 -9.80 -5.50 -10.36
CA ALA A 166 -9.30 -6.64 -11.12
C ALA A 166 -10.36 -7.20 -12.08
N GLY A 167 -11.60 -7.40 -11.60
CA GLY A 167 -12.71 -7.89 -12.41
C GLY A 167 -13.09 -6.93 -13.53
N LEU A 168 -13.19 -5.64 -13.22
CA LEU A 168 -13.51 -4.59 -14.19
C LEU A 168 -12.41 -4.42 -15.25
N LEU A 169 -11.12 -4.58 -14.88
CA LEU A 169 -10.03 -4.61 -15.86
C LEU A 169 -10.18 -5.75 -16.86
N VAL A 170 -10.48 -6.96 -16.39
CA VAL A 170 -10.69 -8.13 -17.27
C VAL A 170 -11.89 -7.90 -18.20
N LEU A 171 -12.99 -7.36 -17.67
CA LEU A 171 -14.18 -7.01 -18.45
C LEU A 171 -13.93 -5.87 -19.45
N ALA A 172 -13.03 -4.93 -19.13
CA ALA A 172 -12.66 -3.83 -20.01
C ALA A 172 -11.89 -4.31 -21.23
N GLN A 173 -10.88 -5.17 -21.03
CA GLN A 173 -10.12 -5.80 -22.12
C GLN A 173 -9.31 -7.03 -21.64
N PRO A 174 -9.55 -8.24 -22.18
CA PRO A 174 -8.81 -9.45 -21.78
C PRO A 174 -7.29 -9.39 -22.02
N LYS A 175 -6.83 -8.51 -22.94
CA LYS A 175 -5.40 -8.31 -23.20
C LYS A 175 -4.64 -7.79 -21.98
N PHE A 176 -5.30 -7.20 -20.99
CA PHE A 176 -4.64 -6.80 -19.73
C PHE A 176 -4.03 -8.00 -19.00
N LEU A 177 -4.63 -9.19 -19.12
CA LEU A 177 -4.09 -10.44 -18.55
C LEU A 177 -2.84 -10.95 -19.29
N GLN A 178 -2.55 -10.43 -20.49
CA GLN A 178 -1.31 -10.77 -21.21
C GLN A 178 -0.11 -10.00 -20.65
N ASN A 179 -0.35 -8.89 -19.94
CA ASN A 179 0.72 -8.17 -19.27
C ASN A 179 1.06 -8.84 -17.93
N LYS A 180 2.13 -9.63 -17.94
CA LYS A 180 2.65 -10.32 -16.76
C LYS A 180 2.93 -9.39 -15.58
N GLY A 181 3.42 -8.17 -15.84
CA GLY A 181 3.71 -7.19 -14.79
C GLY A 181 2.44 -6.71 -14.08
N LEU A 182 1.40 -6.38 -14.85
CA LEU A 182 0.11 -5.97 -14.29
C LEU A 182 -0.57 -7.12 -13.54
N VAL A 183 -0.54 -8.34 -14.08
CA VAL A 183 -1.09 -9.52 -13.42
C VAL A 183 -0.39 -9.79 -12.09
N LEU A 184 0.95 -9.71 -12.06
CA LEU A 184 1.70 -9.87 -10.83
C LEU A 184 1.37 -8.77 -9.81
N LEU A 185 1.22 -7.50 -10.23
CA LEU A 185 0.80 -6.41 -9.34
C LEU A 185 -0.58 -6.65 -8.73
N ILE A 186 -1.55 -7.08 -9.55
CA ILE A 186 -2.90 -7.44 -9.07
C ILE A 186 -2.80 -8.54 -8.00
N LEU A 187 -2.07 -9.61 -8.30
CA LEU A 187 -1.92 -10.74 -7.39
C LEU A 187 -1.19 -10.34 -6.11
N THR A 188 -0.12 -9.54 -6.18
CA THR A 188 0.60 -9.07 -5.00
C THR A 188 -0.28 -8.18 -4.13
N SER A 189 -1.01 -7.23 -4.72
CA SER A 189 -1.93 -6.34 -3.98
C SER A 189 -3.02 -7.13 -3.25
N LEU A 190 -3.66 -8.09 -3.94
CA LEU A 190 -4.65 -8.97 -3.33
C LEU A 190 -4.05 -9.85 -2.22
N LEU A 191 -2.89 -10.45 -2.49
CA LEU A 191 -2.20 -11.30 -1.53
C LEU A 191 -1.80 -10.54 -0.27
N CYS A 192 -1.24 -9.33 -0.38
CA CYS A 192 -0.89 -8.51 0.77
C CYS A 192 -2.12 -8.18 1.62
N THR A 193 -3.25 -7.87 0.99
CA THR A 193 -4.50 -7.55 1.70
C THR A 193 -5.02 -8.76 2.48
N VAL A 194 -5.06 -9.93 1.85
CA VAL A 194 -5.48 -11.18 2.50
C VAL A 194 -4.49 -11.61 3.58
N LEU A 195 -3.19 -11.40 3.35
CA LEU A 195 -2.14 -11.70 4.33
C LEU A 195 -2.29 -10.83 5.58
N LEU A 196 -2.60 -9.53 5.43
CA LEU A 196 -2.79 -8.67 6.60
C LEU A 196 -3.99 -9.10 7.44
N GLU A 197 -5.13 -9.37 6.78
CA GLU A 197 -6.34 -9.87 7.45
C GLU A 197 -6.06 -11.18 8.19
N PHE A 198 -5.30 -12.08 7.57
CA PHE A 198 -4.88 -13.32 8.21
C PHE A 198 -3.99 -13.06 9.44
N LEU A 199 -3.04 -12.11 9.36
CA LEU A 199 -2.18 -11.74 10.48
C LEU A 199 -2.99 -11.17 11.65
N HIS A 200 -3.98 -10.32 11.40
CA HIS A 200 -4.83 -9.75 12.46
C HIS A 200 -5.66 -10.79 13.21
N ASN A 201 -6.02 -11.90 12.54
CA ASN A 201 -6.83 -12.97 13.12
C ASN A 201 -6.02 -14.15 13.69
N LEU A 202 -4.68 -14.13 13.59
CA LEU A 202 -3.82 -15.25 13.98
C LEU A 202 -3.52 -15.31 15.49
N VAL A 203 -3.45 -14.16 16.15
CA VAL A 203 -2.96 -14.01 17.52
C VAL A 203 -4.00 -13.35 18.43
N PRO A 204 -3.88 -13.49 19.76
CA PRO A 204 -4.70 -12.74 20.70
C PRO A 204 -4.56 -11.22 20.48
N VAL A 205 -5.62 -10.46 20.76
CA VAL A 205 -5.74 -9.00 20.52
C VAL A 205 -4.50 -8.22 20.96
N ILE A 206 -3.94 -8.57 22.12
CA ILE A 206 -2.76 -7.93 22.70
C ILE A 206 -1.54 -7.97 21.78
N LEU A 207 -1.38 -9.00 20.95
CA LEU A 207 -0.25 -9.17 20.02
C LEU A 207 -0.56 -8.71 18.60
N VAL A 208 -1.83 -8.33 18.30
CA VAL A 208 -2.24 -7.93 16.95
C VAL A 208 -1.48 -6.69 16.49
N SER A 209 -1.25 -5.72 17.36
CA SER A 209 -0.47 -4.51 17.04
C SER A 209 0.95 -4.84 16.55
N ILE A 210 1.61 -5.86 17.14
CA ILE A 210 2.93 -6.31 16.69
C ILE A 210 2.84 -6.96 15.30
N LEU A 211 1.80 -7.78 15.06
CA LEU A 211 1.61 -8.40 13.75
C LEU A 211 1.21 -7.41 12.66
N ASP A 212 0.47 -6.36 13.00
CA ASP A 212 0.14 -5.27 12.09
C ASP A 212 1.40 -4.53 11.62
N ASP A 213 2.31 -4.18 12.54
CA ASP A 213 3.59 -3.56 12.22
C ASP A 213 4.54 -4.52 11.47
N LEU A 214 4.48 -5.82 11.77
CA LEU A 214 5.18 -6.83 10.97
C LEU A 214 4.65 -6.88 9.54
N GLY A 215 3.33 -6.79 9.37
CA GLY A 215 2.68 -6.65 8.05
C GLY A 215 3.16 -5.39 7.33
N ALA A 216 3.18 -4.24 8.01
CA ALA A 216 3.69 -2.99 7.47
C ALA A 216 5.15 -3.14 6.99
N LEU A 217 6.02 -3.75 7.81
CA LEU A 217 7.42 -4.02 7.45
C LEU A 217 7.53 -4.85 6.16
N LEU A 218 6.75 -5.93 6.05
CA LEU A 218 6.71 -6.78 4.86
C LEU A 218 6.22 -6.01 3.62
N PHE A 219 5.19 -5.18 3.76
CA PHE A 219 4.66 -4.39 2.64
C PHE A 219 5.62 -3.30 2.18
N ALA A 220 6.40 -2.70 3.09
CA ALA A 220 7.47 -1.79 2.72
C ALA A 220 8.55 -2.49 1.89
N ILE A 221 8.96 -3.70 2.27
CA ILE A 221 9.91 -4.52 1.50
C ILE A 221 9.35 -4.83 0.10
N ILE A 222 8.11 -5.29 0.02
CA ILE A 222 7.44 -5.61 -1.25
C ILE A 222 7.31 -4.35 -2.12
N GLY A 223 6.99 -3.21 -1.53
CA GLY A 223 6.96 -1.90 -2.19
C GLY A 223 8.30 -1.51 -2.80
N ILE A 224 9.41 -1.69 -2.05
CA ILE A 224 10.77 -1.47 -2.56
C ILE A 224 11.06 -2.40 -3.75
N VAL A 225 10.73 -3.69 -3.65
CA VAL A 225 10.93 -4.64 -4.75
C VAL A 225 10.21 -4.18 -6.01
N TRP A 226 8.94 -3.78 -5.90
CA TRP A 226 8.18 -3.25 -7.04
C TRP A 226 8.74 -1.94 -7.58
N ALA A 227 9.19 -1.04 -6.70
CA ALA A 227 9.83 0.21 -7.11
C ALA A 227 11.13 -0.06 -7.91
N LEU A 228 11.93 -1.04 -7.51
CA LEU A 228 13.11 -1.48 -8.25
C LEU A 228 12.75 -2.11 -9.60
N VAL A 229 11.70 -2.94 -9.66
CA VAL A 229 11.20 -3.49 -10.93
C VAL A 229 10.78 -2.37 -11.89
N LEU A 230 10.06 -1.35 -11.41
CA LEU A 230 9.66 -0.18 -12.21
C LEU A 230 10.87 0.66 -12.63
N LEU A 231 11.85 0.85 -11.75
CA LEU A 231 13.08 1.57 -12.04
C LEU A 231 13.89 0.89 -13.15
N ILE A 232 14.06 -0.43 -13.07
CA ILE A 232 14.71 -1.22 -14.12
C ILE A 232 13.92 -1.13 -15.42
N GLY A 233 12.59 -1.20 -15.34
CA GLY A 233 11.69 -1.04 -16.48
C GLY A 233 11.79 0.32 -17.18
N ALA A 234 12.24 1.37 -16.50
CA ALA A 234 12.42 2.70 -17.08
C ALA A 234 13.72 2.86 -17.90
N ILE A 235 14.72 1.99 -17.70
CA ILE A 235 16.04 2.08 -18.36
C ILE A 235 15.96 2.15 -19.90
N PRO A 236 15.18 1.31 -20.60
CA PRO A 236 15.10 1.36 -22.06
C PRO A 236 14.61 2.72 -22.59
N ALA A 237 13.67 3.35 -21.88
CA ALA A 237 13.15 4.65 -22.25
C ALA A 237 14.20 5.76 -22.06
N ILE A 238 15.01 5.68 -20.99
CA ILE A 238 16.15 6.58 -20.75
C ILE A 238 17.17 6.44 -21.89
N VAL A 239 17.57 5.22 -22.23
CA VAL A 239 18.52 4.98 -23.34
C VAL A 239 17.99 5.55 -24.66
N LYS A 240 16.69 5.37 -24.94
CA LYS A 240 16.07 5.94 -26.14
C LYS A 240 16.06 7.47 -26.13
N ALA A 241 15.82 8.09 -24.98
CA ALA A 241 15.88 9.55 -24.83
C ALA A 241 17.30 10.07 -25.04
N LEU A 242 18.31 9.45 -24.41
CA LEU A 242 19.73 9.83 -24.57
C LEU A 242 20.21 9.68 -26.01
N ARG A 243 19.84 8.60 -26.71
CA ARG A 243 20.18 8.39 -28.14
C ARG A 243 19.55 9.46 -29.03
N ALA A 244 18.31 9.87 -28.76
CA ALA A 244 17.65 10.93 -29.52
C ALA A 244 18.35 12.29 -29.35
N THR A 245 18.76 12.61 -28.12
CA THR A 245 19.53 13.84 -27.83
C THR A 245 20.92 13.81 -28.48
N ALA A 246 21.59 12.66 -28.47
CA ALA A 246 22.89 12.50 -29.13
C ALA A 246 22.80 12.69 -30.65
N ALA A 247 21.73 12.18 -31.29
CA ALA A 247 21.49 12.35 -32.72
C ALA A 247 21.26 13.83 -33.11
N LEU A 248 20.50 14.58 -32.31
CA LEU A 248 20.30 16.03 -32.53
C LEU A 248 21.59 16.85 -32.39
N ARG A 249 22.54 16.38 -31.59
CA ARG A 249 23.85 17.03 -31.43
C ARG A 249 24.83 16.71 -32.56
N ALA A 250 24.54 15.68 -33.36
CA ALA A 250 25.40 15.21 -34.46
C ALA A 250 24.99 15.79 -35.83
N GLU A 251 23.88 16.54 -35.92
CA GLU A 251 23.54 17.30 -37.13
C GLU A 251 24.55 18.45 -37.30
N PRO A 252 25.27 18.54 -38.44
CA PRO A 252 26.14 19.67 -38.72
C PRO A 252 25.29 20.93 -38.82
N ASP A 253 25.81 22.02 -38.28
CA ASP A 253 25.27 23.37 -38.46
C ASP A 253 25.12 23.65 -39.97
N PRO A 254 23.90 23.84 -40.52
CA PRO A 254 23.72 24.11 -41.95
C PRO A 254 24.31 25.46 -42.37
N ASP A 255 24.71 26.30 -41.41
CA ASP A 255 25.30 27.63 -41.62
C ASP A 255 26.83 27.66 -41.41
N ARG A 256 27.53 26.52 -41.43
CA ARG A 256 29.00 26.42 -41.47
C ARG A 256 29.55 25.60 -42.63
#